data_AF-A0A149VHK3-F1
#
_entry.id   AF-A0A149VHK3-F1
#
_cell.length_a   1.000
_cell.length_b   1.000
_cell.length_c   1.000
_cell.angle_alpha   90.00
_cell.angle_beta   90.00
_cell.angle_gamma   90.00
#
_symmetry.space_group_name_H-M   'P 1'
#
loop_
_entity.id
_entity.type
_entity.pdbx_description
1 polymer ?
#
loop_
_entity_poly.entity_id
_entity_poly.type
_entity_poly.pdbx_seq_one_letter_code
_entity_poly.pdbx_strand_id
1 'polypeptide(L)' 'PLSYQEMKELSRNGLTYSFIPGESLWADGHVVPACQDMTSKTCQDFTAQSEKARVQLDLEQNFTRFEAAVAHNPLLAD' A
#
# COMPACT_ATOMS: atom_id res chain seq x y z
N PRO A 1 -21.63 8.77 2.85
CA PRO A 1 -20.69 7.77 3.41
C PRO A 1 -19.46 7.70 2.49
N LEU A 2 -18.27 7.40 3.01
CA LEU A 2 -17.07 7.25 2.18
C LEU A 2 -17.16 5.95 1.38
N SER A 3 -16.76 6.00 0.11
CA SER A 3 -16.49 4.82 -0.70
C SER A 3 -15.27 4.06 -0.19
N TYR A 4 -15.15 2.79 -0.57
CA TYR A 4 -13.98 1.97 -0.25
C TYR A 4 -12.69 2.61 -0.78
N GLN A 5 -12.73 3.21 -1.98
CA GLN A 5 -11.56 3.88 -2.56
C GLN A 5 -11.14 5.11 -1.73
N GLU A 6 -12.09 5.91 -1.26
CA GLU A 6 -11.81 7.04 -0.36
C GLU A 6 -11.23 6.55 0.98
N MET A 7 -11.71 5.42 1.51
CA MET A 7 -11.16 4.81 2.73
C MET A 7 -9.71 4.31 2.52
N LYS A 8 -9.41 3.67 1.39
CA LYS A 8 -8.03 3.27 1.03
C LYS A 8 -7.12 4.49 0.96
N GLU A 9 -7.59 5.56 0.31
CA GLU A 9 -6.83 6.79 0.13
C GLU A 9 -6.54 7.50 1.46
N LEU A 10 -7.52 7.55 2.37
CA LEU A 10 -7.29 8.06 3.73
C LEU A 10 -6.24 7.24 4.49
N SER A 11 -6.26 5.91 4.34
CA SER A 11 -5.28 5.03 4.97
C SER A 11 -3.86 5.25 4.42
N ARG A 12 -3.73 5.42 3.09
CA ARG A 12 -2.45 5.77 2.44
C ARG A 12 -1.94 7.12 2.91
N ASN A 13 -2.80 8.12 2.92
CA ASN A 13 -2.46 9.47 3.36
C ASN A 13 -2.02 9.51 4.82
N GLY A 14 -2.63 8.68 5.68
CA GLY A 14 -2.18 8.50 7.06
C GLY A 14 -0.71 8.10 7.18
N LEU A 15 -0.20 7.23 6.29
CA LEU A 15 1.21 6.85 6.25
C LEU A 15 2.07 7.88 5.50
N THR A 16 1.59 8.43 4.38
CA THR A 16 2.32 9.43 3.58
C THR A 16 2.71 10.65 4.40
N TYR A 17 1.74 11.23 5.12
CA TYR A 17 1.92 12.43 5.94
C TYR A 17 2.35 12.13 7.38
N SER A 18 2.65 10.87 7.72
CA SER A 18 3.21 10.51 9.01
C SER A 18 4.69 10.91 9.15
N PHE A 19 5.15 10.98 10.40
CA PHE A 19 6.55 11.20 10.76
C PHE A 19 7.41 9.93 10.78
N ILE A 20 6.96 8.83 10.17
CA ILE A 20 7.77 7.61 10.03
C ILE A 20 9.01 7.93 9.19
N PRO A 21 10.22 7.53 9.61
CA PRO A 21 11.45 7.89 8.90
C PRO A 21 11.60 7.16 7.57
N GLY A 22 12.37 7.77 6.66
CA GLY A 22 12.72 7.19 5.36
C GLY A 22 11.88 7.71 4.19
N GLU A 23 12.29 7.32 2.99
CA GLU A 23 11.62 7.68 1.74
C GLU A 23 10.25 7.02 1.61
N SER A 24 9.32 7.69 0.94
CA SER A 24 7.97 7.19 0.69
C SER A 24 7.96 6.24 -0.50
N LEU A 25 7.12 5.20 -0.45
CA LEU A 25 6.74 4.36 -1.58
C LEU A 25 5.99 5.15 -2.67
N TRP A 26 5.43 6.31 -2.30
CA TRP A 26 4.63 7.18 -3.14
C TRP A 26 5.37 8.49 -3.43
N ALA A 27 5.38 8.90 -4.70
CA ALA A 27 5.80 10.21 -5.20
C ALA A 27 4.69 10.77 -6.09
N ASP A 28 4.15 11.94 -5.74
CA ASP A 28 3.08 12.62 -6.49
C ASP A 28 1.88 11.70 -6.83
N GLY A 29 1.45 10.88 -5.88
CA GLY A 29 0.34 9.93 -6.03
C GLY A 29 0.66 8.67 -6.83
N HIS A 30 1.91 8.50 -7.28
CA HIS A 30 2.36 7.33 -8.04
C HIS A 30 3.35 6.51 -7.22
N VAL A 31 3.38 5.20 -7.47
CA VAL A 31 4.41 4.34 -6.87
C VAL A 31 5.77 4.71 -7.47
N VAL A 32 6.80 4.77 -6.64
CA VAL A 32 8.16 5.07 -7.09
C VAL A 32 8.68 4.03 -8.08
N PRO A 33 9.59 4.39 -9.01
CA PRO A 33 10.10 3.47 -10.04
C PRO A 33 10.65 2.15 -9.50
N ALA A 34 11.32 2.20 -8.33
CA ALA A 34 11.88 1.02 -7.67
C ALA A 34 10.83 -0.04 -7.31
N CYS A 35 9.55 0.34 -7.20
CA CYS A 35 8.45 -0.50 -6.76
C CYS A 35 7.29 -0.58 -7.76
N GLN A 36 7.52 -0.27 -9.04
CA GLN A 36 6.51 -0.54 -10.09
C GLN A 36 6.08 -2.02 -10.08
N ASP A 37 7.04 -2.92 -9.85
CA ASP A 37 6.78 -4.27 -9.38
C ASP A 37 7.09 -4.36 -7.88
N MET A 38 6.04 -4.37 -7.08
CA MET A 38 6.11 -4.46 -5.61
C MET A 38 6.71 -5.79 -5.10
N THR A 39 6.79 -6.82 -5.95
CA THR A 39 7.38 -8.13 -5.61
C THR A 39 8.85 -8.22 -6.01
N SER A 40 9.36 -7.27 -6.80
CA SER A 40 10.73 -7.28 -7.30
C SER A 40 11.78 -7.19 -6.20
N LYS A 41 12.96 -7.76 -6.46
CA LYS A 41 14.16 -7.61 -5.61
C LYS A 41 14.48 -6.13 -5.35
N THR A 42 14.33 -5.28 -6.38
CA THR A 42 14.57 -3.84 -6.29
C THR A 42 13.64 -3.17 -5.27
N CYS A 43 12.35 -3.50 -5.29
CA CYS A 43 11.39 -2.96 -4.33
C CYS A 43 11.66 -3.46 -2.91
N GLN A 44 12.00 -4.74 -2.77
CA GLN A 44 12.37 -5.34 -1.48
C GLN A 44 13.61 -4.65 -0.89
N ASP A 45 14.65 -4.40 -1.69
CA ASP A 45 15.87 -3.73 -1.22
C ASP A 45 15.63 -2.26 -0.87
N PHE A 46 14.76 -1.57 -1.60
CA PHE A 46 14.33 -0.20 -1.30
C PHE A 46 13.56 -0.14 0.04
N THR A 47 12.55 -0.99 0.20
CA THR A 47 11.74 -1.02 1.43
C THR A 47 12.50 -1.54 2.64
N ALA A 48 13.50 -2.40 2.47
CA ALA A 48 14.39 -2.81 3.56
C ALA A 48 15.20 -1.64 4.14
N GLN A 49 15.44 -0.58 3.37
CA GLN A 49 16.22 0.60 3.77
C GLN A 49 15.35 1.78 4.23
N SER A 50 14.03 1.73 4.03
CA SER A 50 13.11 2.80 4.42
C SER A 50 11.93 2.26 5.23
N GLU A 51 11.85 2.67 6.49
CA GLU A 51 10.74 2.28 7.38
C GLU A 51 9.39 2.74 6.82
N LYS A 52 9.31 3.98 6.34
CA LYS A 52 8.10 4.54 5.71
C LYS A 52 7.67 3.71 4.49
N ALA A 53 8.59 3.44 3.56
CA ALA A 53 8.27 2.66 2.38
C ALA A 53 7.84 1.23 2.74
N ARG A 54 8.48 0.60 3.73
CA ARG A 54 8.12 -0.74 4.21
C ARG A 54 6.69 -0.80 4.72
N VAL A 55 6.30 0.10 5.63
CA VAL A 55 4.92 0.08 6.17
C VAL A 55 3.87 0.45 5.12
N GLN A 56 4.22 1.28 4.14
CA GLN A 56 3.35 1.58 3.01
C GLN A 56 3.18 0.36 2.09
N LEU A 57 4.24 -0.42 1.84
CA LEU A 57 4.15 -1.68 1.10
C LEU A 57 3.31 -2.71 1.87
N ASP A 58 3.50 -2.83 3.18
CA ASP A 58 2.70 -3.71 4.04
C ASP A 58 1.21 -3.37 3.97
N LEU A 59 0.86 -2.07 3.93
CA LEU A 59 -0.52 -1.60 3.76
C LEU A 59 -1.11 -2.06 2.41
N GLU A 60 -0.39 -1.89 1.31
CA GLU A 60 -0.87 -2.32 -0.01
C GLU A 60 -1.06 -3.84 -0.07
N GLN A 61 -0.15 -4.61 0.52
CA GLN A 61 -0.31 -6.06 0.62
C GLN A 61 -1.51 -6.46 1.50
N ASN A 62 -1.79 -5.71 2.56
CA ASN A 62 -2.99 -5.91 3.38
C ASN A 62 -4.26 -5.66 2.57
N PHE A 63 -4.30 -4.60 1.74
CA PHE A 63 -5.42 -4.36 0.85
C PHE A 63 -5.60 -5.49 -0.16
N THR A 64 -4.53 -5.93 -0.82
CA THR A 64 -4.60 -7.06 -1.77
C THR A 64 -5.14 -8.33 -1.11
N ARG A 65 -4.67 -8.66 0.11
CA ARG A 65 -5.18 -9.81 0.87
C ARG A 65 -6.65 -9.67 1.21
N PHE A 66 -7.06 -8.49 1.70
CA PHE A 66 -8.45 -8.22 2.04
C PHE A 66 -9.36 -8.32 0.82
N GLU A 67 -8.97 -7.71 -0.30
CA GLU A 67 -9.74 -7.70 -1.55
C GLU A 67 -9.90 -9.11 -2.11
N ALA A 68 -8.83 -9.92 -2.08
CA ALA A 68 -8.91 -11.32 -2.46
C ALA A 68 -9.87 -12.11 -1.54
N ALA A 69 -9.79 -11.91 -0.22
CA ALA A 69 -10.67 -12.58 0.73
C ALA A 69 -12.14 -12.19 0.56
N VAL A 70 -12.41 -10.91 0.30
CA VAL A 70 -13.77 -10.39 0.05
C VAL A 70 -14.33 -10.90 -1.27
N ALA A 71 -13.53 -10.93 -2.34
CA ALA A 71 -13.95 -11.45 -3.65
C ALA A 71 -14.33 -12.95 -3.61
N HIS A 72 -13.76 -13.71 -2.68
CA HIS A 72 -14.07 -15.12 -2.46
C HIS A 72 -15.07 -15.36 -1.32
N ASN A 73 -15.61 -14.29 -0.71
CA ASN A 73 -16.58 -14.43 0.36
C ASN A 73 -17.96 -14.75 -0.24
N PRO A 74 -18.54 -15.94 0.01
CA PRO A 74 -19.81 -16.35 -0.60
C PRO A 74 -21.02 -15.51 -0.13
N LEU A 75 -20.86 -14.70 0.93
CA LEU A 75 -21.90 -13.78 1.40
C LEU A 75 -21.84 -12.41 0.71
N LEU A 76 -20.78 -12.12 -0.04
CA LEU A 76 -20.52 -10.85 -0.73
C LEU A 76 -20.25 -11.06 -2.24
N ALA A 77 -20.15 -12.30 -2.68
CA ALA A 77 -20.08 -12.66 -4.09
C ALA A 77 -21.51 -12.71 -4.65
N ASP A 78 -21.88 -11.68 -5.39
CA ASP A 78 -23.08 -11.67 -6.24
C ASP A 78 -22.90 -12.59 -7.46
#